data_AF-Q4BYE9-F1
#
_entry.id   AF-Q4BYE9-F1
#
_cell.length_a   1.000
_cell.length_b   1.000
_cell.length_c   1.000
_cell.angle_alpha   90.00
_cell.angle_beta   90.00
_cell.angle_gamma   90.00
#
_symmetry.space_group_name_H-M   'P 1'
#
loop_
_entity.id
_entity.type
_entity.pdbx_description
1 polymer ?
#
loop_
_entity_poly.entity_id
_entity_poly.type
_entity_poly.pdbx_seq_one_letter_code
_entity_poly.pdbx_strand_id
1 'polypeptide(L)'
;MNINFLPSPAILGAILASLSLPILLIILSHGVWKVRALGKRFIVACWLIIGLWLVSLGFEIANSQESLALLLSNFFAGALILMTGILCNFTLWTLVAWGFTLSMLIALSRENQPLTLEDWIRAYTNGQTLETFTLDRLGVLFHFGLATYDNDRVIITAKVGFLVAQITRLLRLFFGLKQ
;
A
#
# COMPACT_ATOMS: atom_id res chain seq x y z
N MET A 1 13.11 -0.60 -41.62
CA MET A 1 13.45 -1.20 -40.32
C MET A 1 12.31 -0.84 -39.36
N ASN A 2 11.34 -1.74 -39.20
CA ASN A 2 10.20 -1.48 -38.32
C ASN A 2 10.65 -1.75 -36.88
N ILE A 3 10.85 -0.68 -36.10
CA ILE A 3 11.11 -0.80 -34.67
C ILE A 3 9.76 -1.11 -34.03
N ASN A 4 9.56 -2.36 -33.64
CA ASN A 4 8.38 -2.75 -32.86
C ASN A 4 8.61 -2.27 -31.42
N PHE A 5 7.85 -1.25 -31.01
CA PHE A 5 7.86 -0.71 -29.64
C PHE A 5 7.00 -1.53 -28.66
N LEU A 6 6.40 -2.63 -29.12
CA LEU A 6 5.57 -3.48 -28.29
C LEU A 6 6.46 -4.22 -27.28
N PRO A 7 6.26 -4.02 -25.96
CA PRO A 7 6.99 -4.76 -24.95
C PRO A 7 6.67 -6.24 -25.04
N SER A 8 7.62 -7.10 -24.64
CA SER A 8 7.39 -8.54 -24.60
C SER A 8 6.20 -8.89 -23.68
N PRO A 9 5.52 -10.01 -23.93
CA PRO A 9 4.38 -10.43 -23.11
C PRO A 9 4.71 -10.56 -21.61
N ALA A 10 5.92 -10.96 -21.22
CA ALA A 10 6.37 -11.01 -19.83
C ALA A 10 6.44 -9.62 -19.20
N ILE A 11 6.95 -8.63 -19.93
CA ILE A 11 7.04 -7.24 -19.45
C ILE A 11 5.65 -6.63 -19.36
N LEU A 12 4.84 -6.77 -20.42
CA LEU A 12 3.46 -6.28 -20.46
C LEU A 12 2.62 -6.91 -19.34
N GLY A 13 2.74 -8.23 -19.17
CA GLY A 13 2.08 -8.99 -18.12
C GLY A 13 2.46 -8.50 -16.72
N ALA A 14 3.75 -8.21 -16.48
CA ALA A 14 4.22 -7.68 -15.19
C ALA A 14 3.61 -6.31 -14.86
N ILE A 15 3.52 -5.43 -15.86
CA ILE A 15 2.92 -4.09 -15.71
C ILE A 15 1.44 -4.23 -15.38
N LEU A 16 0.68 -5.00 -16.18
CA LEU A 16 -0.76 -5.19 -15.99
C LEU A 16 -1.06 -5.86 -14.65
N ALA A 17 -0.29 -6.89 -14.28
CA ALA A 17 -0.41 -7.55 -13.00
C ALA A 17 -0.18 -6.57 -11.83
N SER A 18 0.86 -5.75 -11.90
CA SER A 18 1.15 -4.72 -10.90
C SER A 18 0.04 -3.68 -10.76
N LEU A 19 -0.52 -3.21 -11.88
CA LEU A 19 -1.62 -2.24 -11.90
C LEU A 19 -2.94 -2.84 -11.41
N SER A 20 -3.11 -4.16 -11.52
CA SER A 20 -4.31 -4.86 -11.05
C SER A 20 -4.34 -5.05 -9.52
N LEU A 21 -3.22 -4.89 -8.81
CA LEU A 21 -3.13 -5.19 -7.38
C LEU A 21 -4.13 -4.41 -6.52
N PRO A 22 -4.32 -3.07 -6.68
CA PRO A 22 -5.34 -2.32 -5.95
C PRO A 22 -6.76 -2.86 -6.18
N ILE A 23 -7.06 -3.26 -7.41
CA ILE A 23 -8.37 -3.79 -7.80
C ILE A 23 -8.59 -5.14 -7.12
N LEU A 24 -7.59 -6.02 -7.14
CA LEU A 24 -7.65 -7.31 -6.44
C LEU A 24 -7.83 -7.13 -4.93
N LEU A 25 -7.17 -6.15 -4.31
CA LEU A 25 -7.38 -5.82 -2.91
C LEU A 25 -8.84 -5.40 -2.64
N ILE A 26 -9.45 -4.58 -3.50
CA ILE A 26 -10.87 -4.18 -3.37
C ILE A 26 -11.79 -5.40 -3.50
N ILE A 27 -11.54 -6.27 -4.47
CA ILE A 27 -12.31 -7.49 -4.68
C ILE A 27 -12.20 -8.40 -3.46
N LEU A 28 -10.99 -8.64 -2.94
CA LEU A 28 -10.75 -9.46 -1.75
C LEU A 28 -11.23 -8.80 -0.44
N SER A 29 -11.66 -7.53 -0.50
CA SER A 29 -12.28 -6.81 0.62
C SER A 29 -13.78 -7.10 0.74
N HIS A 30 -14.41 -7.54 -0.34
CA HIS A 30 -15.85 -7.63 -0.49
C HIS A 30 -16.30 -8.99 -1.06
N GLY A 31 -17.61 -9.27 -0.98
CA GLY A 31 -18.20 -10.46 -1.59
C GLY A 31 -17.77 -11.80 -0.98
N VAL A 32 -17.86 -12.85 -1.79
CA VAL A 32 -17.63 -14.25 -1.39
C VAL A 32 -16.15 -14.61 -1.23
N TRP A 33 -15.25 -13.85 -1.87
CA TRP A 33 -13.79 -14.04 -1.81
C TRP A 33 -13.12 -13.23 -0.68
N LYS A 34 -13.91 -12.80 0.31
CA LYS A 34 -13.47 -11.87 1.34
C LYS A 34 -12.39 -12.47 2.24
N VAL A 35 -11.20 -11.88 2.20
CA VAL A 35 -10.12 -12.17 3.16
C VAL A 35 -10.22 -11.18 4.32
N ARG A 36 -10.55 -11.65 5.53
CA ARG A 36 -10.79 -10.78 6.70
C ARG A 36 -9.51 -10.13 7.23
N ALA A 37 -8.41 -10.87 7.31
CA ALA A 37 -7.15 -10.36 7.84
C ALA A 37 -6.42 -9.50 6.79
N LEU A 38 -6.15 -8.24 7.13
CA LEU A 38 -5.57 -7.25 6.22
C LEU A 38 -4.20 -7.65 5.66
N GLY A 39 -3.32 -8.19 6.51
CA GLY A 39 -2.01 -8.67 6.07
C GLY A 39 -2.12 -9.87 5.12
N LYS A 40 -3.00 -10.84 5.44
CA LYS A 40 -3.24 -11.99 4.57
C LYS A 40 -3.86 -11.58 3.23
N ARG A 41 -4.70 -10.54 3.20
CA ARG A 41 -5.30 -10.04 1.97
C ARG A 41 -4.24 -9.57 0.96
N PHE A 42 -3.25 -8.81 1.44
CA PHE A 42 -2.15 -8.36 0.58
C PHE A 42 -1.30 -9.54 0.07
N ILE A 43 -0.98 -10.49 0.93
CA ILE A 43 -0.23 -11.70 0.54
C ILE A 43 -0.99 -12.49 -0.54
N VAL A 44 -2.30 -12.70 -0.38
CA VAL A 44 -3.14 -13.38 -1.39
C VAL A 44 -3.16 -12.60 -2.70
N ALA A 45 -3.31 -11.27 -2.66
CA ALA A 45 -3.25 -10.44 -3.86
C ALA A 45 -1.89 -10.55 -4.58
N CYS A 46 -0.77 -10.56 -3.85
CA CYS A 46 0.56 -10.79 -4.41
C CYS A 46 0.66 -12.13 -5.13
N TRP A 47 0.18 -13.21 -4.51
CA TRP A 47 0.17 -14.53 -5.16
C TRP A 47 -0.68 -14.56 -6.43
N LEU A 48 -1.84 -13.89 -6.43
CA LEU A 48 -2.68 -13.79 -7.61
C LEU A 48 -1.99 -13.05 -8.76
N ILE A 49 -1.33 -11.91 -8.49
CA ILE A 49 -0.62 -11.18 -9.56
C ILE A 49 0.63 -11.89 -10.05
N ILE A 50 1.33 -12.63 -9.17
CA ILE A 50 2.44 -13.51 -9.58
C ILE A 50 1.90 -14.61 -10.49
N GLY A 51 0.77 -15.23 -10.14
CA GLY A 51 0.10 -16.21 -10.98
C GLY A 51 -0.30 -15.66 -12.35
N LEU A 52 -0.89 -14.46 -12.40
CA LEU A 52 -1.24 -13.77 -13.64
C LEU A 52 0.00 -13.50 -14.52
N TRP A 53 1.10 -13.06 -13.89
CA TRP A 53 2.35 -12.83 -14.61
C TRP A 53 2.96 -14.13 -15.16
N LEU A 54 2.95 -15.21 -14.38
CA LEU A 54 3.44 -16.52 -14.81
C LEU A 54 2.63 -17.08 -15.99
N VAL A 55 1.32 -16.80 -16.07
CA VAL A 55 0.50 -17.15 -17.25
C VAL A 55 0.98 -16.38 -18.48
N SER A 56 1.27 -15.07 -18.35
CA SER A 56 1.81 -14.25 -19.43
C SER A 56 3.17 -14.75 -19.91
N LEU A 57 4.03 -15.14 -18.96
CA LEU A 57 5.33 -15.75 -19.24
C LEU A 57 5.18 -17.10 -19.96
N GLY A 58 4.25 -17.94 -19.52
CA GLY A 58 3.96 -19.22 -20.17
C GLY A 58 3.50 -19.04 -21.61
N PHE A 59 2.71 -17.99 -21.89
CA PHE A 59 2.31 -17.64 -23.25
C PHE A 59 3.49 -17.19 -24.11
N GLU A 60 4.43 -16.41 -23.55
CA GLU A 60 5.66 -16.03 -24.25
C GLU A 60 6.49 -17.26 -24.60
N ILE A 61 6.76 -18.14 -23.64
CA ILE A 61 7.56 -19.35 -23.85
C ILE A 61 6.93 -20.25 -24.92
N ALA A 62 5.61 -20.45 -24.87
CA ALA A 62 4.90 -21.34 -25.80
C ALA A 62 4.89 -20.83 -27.25
N ASN A 63 4.93 -19.51 -27.47
CA ASN A 63 4.81 -18.90 -28.79
C ASN A 63 6.12 -18.30 -29.32
N SER A 64 7.17 -18.25 -28.50
CA SER A 64 8.45 -17.64 -28.87
C SER A 64 9.26 -18.54 -29.81
N GLN A 65 9.79 -17.93 -30.88
CA GLN A 65 10.92 -18.45 -31.66
C GLN A 65 12.24 -17.74 -31.29
N GLU A 66 12.22 -17.03 -30.16
CA GLU A 66 13.32 -16.16 -29.73
C GLU A 66 14.45 -16.96 -29.08
N SER A 67 15.65 -16.36 -29.03
CA SER A 67 16.79 -17.00 -28.37
C SER A 67 16.55 -17.09 -26.86
N LEU A 68 17.10 -18.14 -26.24
CA LEU A 68 17.02 -18.35 -24.79
C LEU A 68 17.54 -17.14 -23.99
N ALA A 69 18.57 -16.45 -24.51
CA ALA A 69 19.12 -15.26 -23.87
C ALA A 69 18.10 -14.10 -23.79
N LEU A 70 17.29 -13.93 -24.85
CA LEU A 70 16.29 -12.86 -24.89
C LEU A 70 15.10 -13.19 -23.96
N LEU A 71 14.65 -14.45 -23.95
CA LEU A 71 13.62 -14.93 -23.01
C LEU A 71 14.04 -14.73 -21.54
N LEU A 72 15.29 -15.06 -21.21
CA LEU A 72 15.81 -14.84 -19.86
C LEU A 72 15.86 -13.35 -19.52
N SER A 73 16.29 -12.51 -20.45
CA SER A 73 16.30 -11.06 -20.25
C SER A 73 14.89 -10.51 -19.98
N ASN A 74 13.90 -10.93 -20.77
CA ASN A 74 12.49 -10.55 -20.59
C ASN A 74 11.92 -11.03 -19.26
N PHE A 75 12.28 -12.26 -18.84
CA PHE A 75 11.91 -12.79 -17.54
C PHE A 75 12.44 -11.93 -16.39
N PHE A 76 13.74 -11.61 -16.38
CA PHE A 76 14.34 -10.79 -15.33
C PHE A 76 13.78 -9.36 -15.32
N ALA A 77 13.60 -8.75 -16.50
CA ALA A 77 12.99 -7.44 -16.61
C ALA A 77 11.55 -7.43 -16.06
N GLY A 78 10.73 -8.41 -16.45
CA GLY A 78 9.37 -8.59 -15.95
C GLY A 78 9.33 -8.81 -14.43
N ALA A 79 10.22 -9.65 -13.90
CA ALA A 79 10.32 -9.92 -12.45
C ALA A 79 10.65 -8.64 -11.66
N LEU A 80 11.61 -7.83 -12.15
CA LEU A 80 11.98 -6.57 -11.51
C LEU A 80 10.83 -5.56 -11.53
N ILE A 81 10.12 -5.46 -12.64
CA ILE A 81 8.93 -4.59 -12.77
C ILE A 81 7.85 -5.04 -11.79
N LEU A 82 7.55 -6.33 -11.74
CA LEU A 82 6.53 -6.89 -10.84
C LEU A 82 6.90 -6.63 -9.38
N MET A 83 8.15 -6.88 -8.99
CA MET A 83 8.63 -6.62 -7.63
C MET A 83 8.55 -5.13 -7.27
N THR A 84 8.90 -4.24 -8.19
CA THR A 84 8.77 -2.80 -8.00
C THR A 84 7.31 -2.40 -7.82
N GLY A 85 6.41 -2.97 -8.63
CA GLY A 85 4.97 -2.79 -8.50
C GLY A 85 4.45 -3.27 -7.15
N ILE A 86 4.88 -4.45 -6.69
CA ILE A 86 4.53 -4.99 -5.36
C ILE A 86 4.99 -4.05 -4.26
N LEU A 87 6.24 -3.60 -4.28
CA LEU A 87 6.79 -2.70 -3.26
C LEU A 87 6.04 -1.37 -3.21
N CYS A 88 5.78 -0.76 -4.37
CA CYS A 88 5.02 0.49 -4.45
C CYS A 88 3.61 0.32 -3.86
N ASN A 89 2.90 -0.73 -4.28
CA ASN A 89 1.56 -1.01 -3.74
C ASN A 89 1.59 -1.39 -2.26
N PHE A 90 2.63 -2.08 -1.78
CA PHE A 90 2.79 -2.41 -0.37
C PHE A 90 2.96 -1.15 0.48
N THR A 91 3.76 -0.19 0.02
CA THR A 91 3.91 1.11 0.68
C THR A 91 2.57 1.84 0.75
N LEU A 92 1.83 1.93 -0.35
CA LEU A 92 0.50 2.54 -0.35
C LEU A 92 -0.47 1.80 0.57
N TRP A 93 -0.47 0.47 0.54
CA TRP A 93 -1.35 -0.36 1.36
C TRP A 93 -1.07 -0.21 2.85
N THR A 94 0.20 -0.21 3.26
CA THR A 94 0.59 -0.06 4.67
C THR A 94 0.25 1.33 5.19
N LEU A 95 0.40 2.38 4.38
CA LEU A 95 -0.05 3.73 4.73
C LEU A 95 -1.56 3.78 4.98
N VAL A 96 -2.36 3.16 4.10
CA VAL A 96 -3.82 3.18 4.18
C VAL A 96 -4.36 2.31 5.32
N ALA A 97 -3.80 1.12 5.52
CA ALA A 97 -4.37 0.13 6.42
C ALA A 97 -3.70 0.05 7.81
N TRP A 98 -2.42 0.46 7.96
CA TRP A 98 -1.62 0.19 9.17
C TRP A 98 -0.79 1.36 9.68
N GLY A 99 -0.82 2.56 9.08
CA GLY A 99 0.13 3.65 9.42
C GLY A 99 0.30 3.93 10.93
N PHE A 100 -0.81 3.96 11.68
CA PHE A 100 -0.80 4.14 13.14
C PHE A 100 -0.42 2.84 13.88
N THR A 101 -0.98 1.70 13.48
CA THR A 101 -0.76 0.39 14.12
C THR A 101 0.67 -0.12 13.98
N LEU A 102 1.32 0.10 12.83
CA LEU A 102 2.73 -0.27 12.63
C LEU A 102 3.63 0.58 13.52
N SER A 103 3.35 1.88 13.64
CA SER A 103 4.11 2.78 14.50
C SER A 103 4.01 2.38 15.98
N MET A 104 2.81 1.96 16.40
CA MET A 104 2.54 1.38 17.73
C MET A 104 3.29 0.07 17.98
N LEU A 105 3.33 -0.82 16.99
CA LEU A 105 4.06 -2.09 17.08
C LEU A 105 5.58 -1.90 17.09
N ILE A 106 6.09 -0.95 16.30
CA ILE A 106 7.53 -0.61 16.27
C ILE A 106 7.98 -0.04 17.61
N ALA A 107 7.16 0.80 18.25
CA ALA A 107 7.44 1.29 19.59
C ALA A 107 7.55 0.14 20.61
N LEU A 108 6.68 -0.86 20.50
CA LEU A 108 6.75 -2.06 21.34
C LEU A 108 7.95 -2.95 21.00
N SER A 109 8.27 -3.13 19.72
CA SER A 109 9.35 -4.04 19.29
C SER A 109 10.76 -3.52 19.57
N ARG A 110 10.91 -2.21 19.82
CA ARG A 110 12.20 -1.61 20.21
C ARG A 110 12.57 -1.92 21.65
N GLU A 111 11.58 -2.25 22.47
CA GLU A 111 11.78 -2.59 23.86
C GLU A 111 11.90 -4.11 24.00
N ASN A 112 13.07 -4.59 24.45
CA ASN A 112 13.34 -6.03 24.62
C ASN A 112 12.70 -6.63 25.89
N GLN A 113 11.77 -5.92 26.53
CA GLN A 113 11.14 -6.29 27.78
C GLN A 113 9.63 -5.97 27.74
N PRO A 114 8.79 -6.73 28.48
CA PRO A 114 7.38 -6.41 28.61
C PRO A 114 7.21 -5.01 29.20
N LEU A 115 6.45 -4.15 28.52
CA LEU A 115 6.14 -2.80 28.98
C LEU A 115 4.78 -2.75 29.67
N THR A 116 4.66 -1.87 30.65
CA THR A 116 3.33 -1.41 31.11
C THR A 116 2.69 -0.53 30.03
N LEU A 117 1.37 -0.31 30.11
CA LEU A 117 0.67 0.54 29.16
C LEU A 117 1.22 1.98 29.15
N GLU A 118 1.55 2.52 30.32
CA GLU A 118 2.10 3.87 30.47
C GLU A 118 3.50 3.99 29.85
N ASP A 119 4.38 3.01 30.12
CA ASP A 119 5.72 2.97 29.54
C ASP A 119 5.66 2.82 28.01
N TRP A 120 4.71 2.04 27.51
CA TRP A 120 4.50 1.89 26.07
C TRP A 120 3.97 3.18 25.42
N ILE A 121 3.02 3.88 26.04
CA ILE A 121 2.55 5.20 25.55
C ILE A 121 3.72 6.18 25.49
N ARG A 122 4.57 6.18 26.52
CA ARG A 122 5.76 7.02 26.58
C ARG A 122 6.78 6.65 25.50
N ALA A 123 7.01 5.37 25.23
CA ALA A 123 7.87 4.92 24.14
C ALA A 123 7.30 5.31 22.76
N TYR A 124 5.99 5.17 22.56
CA TYR A 124 5.30 5.52 21.32
C TYR A 124 5.33 7.03 21.01
N THR A 125 5.18 7.85 22.05
CA THR A 125 5.23 9.32 21.97
C THR A 125 6.65 9.87 22.06
N ASN A 126 7.67 9.02 22.07
CA ASN A 126 9.09 9.37 22.20
C ASN A 126 9.38 10.24 23.45
N GLY A 127 8.76 9.91 24.57
CA GLY A 127 8.94 10.56 25.87
C GLY A 127 8.02 11.76 26.12
N GLN A 128 7.21 12.18 25.14
CA GLN A 128 6.30 13.31 25.27
C GLN A 128 5.00 12.93 25.98
N THR A 129 4.26 13.94 26.47
CA THR A 129 2.87 13.71 26.87
C THR A 129 2.00 13.47 25.64
N LEU A 130 0.91 12.72 25.81
CA LEU A 130 -0.04 12.44 24.74
C LEU A 130 -0.62 13.73 24.13
N GLU A 131 -0.79 14.76 24.95
CA GLU A 131 -1.25 16.08 24.55
C GLU A 131 -0.24 16.77 23.60
N THR A 132 1.04 16.83 23.99
CA THR A 132 2.09 17.42 23.14
C THR A 132 2.26 16.67 21.82
N PHE A 133 2.21 15.34 21.85
CA PHE A 133 2.22 14.53 20.64
C PHE A 133 1.01 14.82 19.74
N THR A 134 -0.18 15.00 20.32
CA THR A 134 -1.39 15.31 19.56
C THR A 134 -1.31 16.71 18.94
N LEU A 135 -0.75 17.69 19.66
CA LEU A 135 -0.50 19.04 19.15
C LEU A 135 0.52 19.03 18.01
N ASP A 136 1.58 18.22 18.08
CA ASP A 136 2.54 18.05 16.99
C ASP A 136 1.88 17.47 15.73
N ARG A 137 1.04 16.43 15.88
CA ARG A 137 0.26 15.86 14.78
C ARG A 137 -0.78 16.84 14.22
N LEU A 138 -1.38 17.67 15.05
CA LEU A 138 -2.23 18.79 14.63
C LEU A 138 -1.44 19.82 13.83
N GLY A 139 -0.21 20.12 14.24
CA GLY A 139 0.73 20.97 13.51
C GLY A 139 0.93 20.50 12.07
N VAL A 140 1.00 19.19 11.83
CA VAL A 140 1.05 18.62 10.47
C VAL A 140 -0.24 18.93 9.69
N LEU A 141 -1.42 18.77 10.29
CA LEU A 141 -2.69 19.09 9.64
C LEU A 141 -2.81 20.59 9.30
N PHE A 142 -2.28 21.47 10.15
CA PHE A 142 -2.24 22.90 9.89
C PHE A 142 -1.21 23.26 8.81
N HIS A 143 -0.02 22.66 8.84
CA HIS A 143 1.03 22.89 7.86
C HIS A 143 0.57 22.55 6.43
N PHE A 144 -0.18 21.44 6.29
CA PHE A 144 -0.76 21.05 5.01
C PHE A 144 -2.11 21.73 4.69
N GLY A 145 -2.57 22.66 5.52
CA GLY A 145 -3.83 23.38 5.32
C GLY A 145 -5.06 22.47 5.32
N LEU A 146 -5.01 21.32 5.99
CA LEU A 146 -6.10 20.36 6.10
C LEU A 146 -7.07 20.72 7.23
N ALA A 147 -6.56 21.36 8.28
CA ALA A 147 -7.33 21.91 9.39
C ALA A 147 -6.96 23.38 9.63
N THR A 148 -7.76 24.09 10.41
CA THR A 148 -7.45 25.43 10.92
C THR A 148 -8.08 25.63 12.30
N TYR A 149 -7.67 26.69 12.99
CA TYR A 149 -8.27 27.12 14.25
C TYR A 149 -9.35 28.16 14.00
N ASP A 150 -10.53 27.94 14.59
CA ASP A 150 -11.64 28.88 14.63
C ASP A 150 -12.21 28.91 16.05
N ASN A 151 -12.06 30.04 16.75
CA ASN A 151 -12.59 30.27 18.11
C ASN A 151 -12.36 29.10 19.09
N ASP A 152 -11.09 28.76 19.32
CA ASP A 152 -10.63 27.63 20.16
C ASP A 152 -11.06 26.23 19.70
N ARG A 153 -11.60 26.10 18.48
CA ARG A 153 -11.97 24.82 17.89
C ARG A 153 -11.08 24.51 16.70
N VAL A 154 -10.69 23.25 16.59
CA VAL A 154 -10.04 22.73 15.38
C VAL A 154 -11.12 22.37 14.37
N ILE A 155 -11.13 23.03 13.22
CA ILE A 155 -12.07 22.78 12.12
C ILE A 155 -11.34 22.29 10.87
N ILE A 156 -12.03 21.53 10.03
CA ILE A 156 -11.52 21.09 8.72
C ILE A 156 -11.58 22.25 7.71
N THR A 157 -10.58 22.38 6.84
CA THR A 157 -10.64 23.38 5.77
C THR A 157 -11.61 22.95 4.67
N ALA A 158 -12.41 23.89 4.17
CA ALA A 158 -13.55 23.60 3.28
C ALA A 158 -13.17 22.96 1.94
N LYS A 159 -11.95 23.20 1.44
CA LYS A 159 -11.49 22.68 0.14
C LYS A 159 -10.59 21.46 0.32
N VAL A 160 -9.34 21.70 0.74
CA VAL A 160 -8.29 20.66 0.77
C VAL A 160 -8.55 19.65 1.87
N GLY A 161 -8.85 20.12 3.09
CA GLY A 161 -9.18 19.26 4.23
C GLY A 161 -10.37 18.36 3.92
N PHE A 162 -11.48 18.93 3.45
CA PHE A 162 -12.68 18.17 3.08
C PHE A 162 -12.39 17.15 1.98
N LEU A 163 -11.68 17.53 0.91
CA LEU A 163 -11.34 16.62 -0.18
C LEU A 163 -10.49 15.44 0.31
N VAL A 164 -9.42 15.70 1.07
CA VAL A 164 -8.55 14.64 1.61
C VAL A 164 -9.30 13.73 2.57
N ALA A 165 -10.21 14.28 3.39
CA ALA A 165 -11.07 13.49 4.26
C ALA A 165 -12.03 12.60 3.46
N GLN A 166 -12.64 13.10 2.38
CA GLN A 166 -13.51 12.30 1.51
C GLN A 166 -12.72 11.21 0.78
N ILE A 167 -11.55 11.50 0.22
CA ILE A 167 -10.68 10.51 -0.42
C ILE A 167 -10.31 9.42 0.59
N THR A 168 -9.89 9.81 1.80
CA THR A 168 -9.54 8.85 2.86
C THR A 168 -10.74 7.98 3.25
N ARG A 169 -11.93 8.57 3.35
CA ARG A 169 -13.18 7.85 3.64
C ARG A 169 -13.53 6.85 2.52
N LEU A 170 -13.43 7.28 1.26
CA LEU A 170 -13.67 6.42 0.10
C LEU A 170 -12.66 5.27 0.02
N LEU A 171 -11.36 5.54 0.19
CA LEU A 171 -10.33 4.51 0.23
C LEU A 171 -10.63 3.48 1.32
N ARG A 172 -10.95 3.93 2.55
CA ARG A 172 -11.32 3.01 3.63
C ARG A 172 -12.54 2.16 3.32
N LEU A 173 -13.55 2.76 2.67
CA LEU A 173 -14.75 2.03 2.22
C LEU A 173 -14.40 0.99 1.14
N PHE A 174 -13.68 1.37 0.10
CA PHE A 174 -13.26 0.47 -0.98
C PHE A 174 -12.36 -0.68 -0.51
N PHE A 175 -11.56 -0.45 0.52
CA PHE A 175 -10.70 -1.48 1.11
C PHE A 175 -11.35 -2.22 2.30
N GLY A 176 -12.63 -1.95 2.59
CA GLY A 176 -13.36 -2.62 3.67
C GLY A 176 -12.71 -2.45 5.05
N LEU A 177 -12.03 -1.33 5.27
CA LEU A 177 -11.44 -0.94 6.55
C LEU A 177 -12.57 -0.40 7.43
N LYS A 178 -13.03 -1.21 8.40
CA LYS A 178 -14.07 -0.82 9.35
C LYS A 178 -13.53 0.23 10.33
N GLN A 179 -14.43 1.11 10.78
CA GLN A 179 -14.26 1.91 12.00
C GLN A 179 -14.23 0.99 13.23
#